data_AF-A0A7C8FVZ4-F1
#
_entry.id   AF-A0A7C8FVZ4-F1
#
_cell.length_a   1.000
_cell.length_b   1.000
_cell.length_c   1.000
_cell.angle_alpha   90.00
_cell.angle_beta   90.00
_cell.angle_gamma   90.00
#
_symmetry.space_group_name_H-M   'P 1'
#
loop_
_entity.id
_entity.type
_entity.pdbx_description
1 polymer ?
#
loop_
_entity_poly.entity_id
_entity_poly.type
_entity_poly.pdbx_seq_one_letter_code
_entity_poly.pdbx_strand_id
1 'polypeptide(L)'
;MSELNMSRQIKEIRKRYGLSQQAFARLLGIGEASITRYESGIAPTKANANLIRAAMIPEFMAGCLERDGDALTPKQRASVEKIVYAEITFDEEGEIMDMTDIYELTLQQEVLNETAWDVMAQISRARAAARANGDSALAMVYDDIEQQVARLVPAILSEKSGNRDSLGEIRGQLIGFQKLLETQLAKAA
;
A
#
# COMPACT_ATOMS: atom_id res chain seq x y z
N MET A 1 -24.22 -27.32 10.80
CA MET A 1 -22.85 -26.93 10.42
C MET A 1 -21.92 -27.59 11.41
N SER A 2 -21.06 -28.50 10.96
CA SER A 2 -20.34 -29.41 11.86
C SER A 2 -19.27 -28.67 12.67
N GLU A 3 -19.21 -28.98 13.97
CA GLU A 3 -18.10 -28.65 14.89
C GLU A 3 -16.75 -29.26 14.46
N LEU A 4 -16.72 -29.97 13.33
CA LEU A 4 -15.53 -30.52 12.71
C LEU A 4 -14.66 -29.37 12.18
N ASN A 5 -13.64 -29.06 12.99
CA ASN A 5 -12.42 -28.34 12.69
C ASN A 5 -12.29 -26.86 13.11
N MET A 6 -12.98 -26.44 14.18
CA MET A 6 -12.69 -25.17 14.86
C MET A 6 -11.19 -25.04 15.23
N SER A 7 -10.55 -26.11 15.70
CA SER A 7 -9.12 -26.10 16.05
C SER A 7 -8.21 -25.76 14.87
N ARG A 8 -8.55 -26.23 13.66
CA ARG A 8 -7.86 -25.89 12.41
C ARG A 8 -8.13 -24.46 12.01
N GLN A 9 -9.38 -23.98 12.09
CA GLN A 9 -9.72 -22.59 11.79
C GLN A 9 -8.96 -21.61 12.68
N ILE A 10 -8.84 -21.89 13.98
CA ILE A 10 -8.07 -21.07 14.91
C ILE A 10 -6.59 -21.00 14.47
N LYS A 11 -6.01 -22.14 14.06
CA LYS A 11 -4.63 -22.20 13.53
C LYS A 11 -4.48 -21.40 12.23
N GLU A 12 -5.45 -21.50 11.33
CA GLU A 12 -5.43 -20.79 10.04
C GLU A 12 -5.51 -19.27 10.24
N ILE A 13 -6.47 -18.79 11.05
CA ILE A 13 -6.62 -17.37 11.39
C ILE A 13 -5.34 -16.83 12.02
N ARG A 14 -4.79 -17.53 13.01
CA ARG A 14 -3.55 -17.10 13.67
C ARG A 14 -2.36 -17.04 12.70
N LYS A 15 -2.22 -18.04 11.84
CA LYS A 15 -1.12 -18.12 10.88
C LYS A 15 -1.23 -17.07 9.77
N ARG A 16 -2.44 -16.65 9.39
CA ARG A 16 -2.68 -15.54 8.46
C ARG A 16 -1.92 -14.28 8.88
N TYR A 17 -1.89 -13.99 10.18
CA TYR A 17 -1.16 -12.85 10.77
C TYR A 17 0.29 -13.17 11.17
N GLY A 18 0.81 -14.36 10.87
CA GLY A 18 2.16 -14.77 11.25
C GLY A 18 2.37 -14.90 12.78
N LEU A 19 1.30 -15.02 13.56
CA LEU A 19 1.36 -14.96 15.02
C LEU A 19 1.68 -16.32 15.67
N SER A 20 2.41 -16.30 16.78
CA SER A 20 2.52 -17.44 17.69
C SER A 20 1.24 -17.60 18.52
N GLN A 21 0.99 -18.78 19.12
CA GLN A 21 -0.18 -18.99 19.99
C GLN A 21 -0.23 -17.95 21.12
N GLN A 22 0.93 -17.66 21.72
CA GLN A 22 1.10 -16.66 22.77
C GLN A 22 0.78 -15.24 22.27
N ALA A 23 1.33 -14.85 21.11
CA ALA A 23 1.12 -13.52 20.56
C ALA A 23 -0.36 -13.30 20.18
N PHE A 24 -1.00 -14.31 19.58
CA PHE A 24 -2.43 -14.28 19.23
C PHE A 24 -3.33 -14.22 20.47
N ALA A 25 -2.99 -14.98 21.51
CA ALA A 25 -3.69 -14.95 22.79
C ALA A 25 -3.67 -13.56 23.42
N ARG A 26 -2.48 -12.95 23.52
CA ARG A 26 -2.30 -11.60 24.08
C ARG A 26 -3.09 -10.55 23.31
N LEU A 27 -3.02 -10.59 21.98
CA LEU A 27 -3.69 -9.62 21.11
C LEU A 27 -5.23 -9.70 21.18
N LEU A 28 -5.78 -10.90 21.46
CA LEU A 28 -7.22 -11.09 21.65
C LEU A 28 -7.68 -10.96 23.11
N GLY A 29 -6.77 -10.71 24.06
CA GLY A 29 -7.09 -10.71 25.49
C GLY A 29 -7.53 -12.09 26.02
N ILE A 30 -7.15 -13.18 25.34
CA ILE A 30 -7.46 -14.56 25.74
C ILE A 30 -6.25 -15.14 26.46
N GLY A 31 -6.46 -15.90 27.54
CA GLY A 31 -5.35 -16.59 28.21
C GLY A 31 -4.63 -17.56 27.27
N GLU A 32 -3.28 -17.56 27.29
CA GLU A 32 -2.43 -18.36 26.38
C GLU A 32 -2.79 -19.87 26.42
N ALA A 33 -2.98 -20.41 27.64
CA ALA A 33 -3.39 -21.80 27.84
C ALA A 33 -4.77 -22.14 27.23
N SER A 34 -5.63 -21.14 27.04
CA SER A 34 -6.93 -21.33 26.37
C SER A 34 -6.75 -21.47 24.87
N ILE A 35 -5.94 -20.63 24.21
CA ILE A 35 -5.62 -20.77 22.77
C ILE A 35 -4.96 -22.12 22.47
N THR A 36 -3.99 -22.55 23.29
CA THR A 36 -3.35 -23.87 23.11
C THR A 36 -4.37 -25.00 23.21
N ARG A 37 -5.27 -24.98 24.21
CA ARG A 37 -6.33 -26.00 24.36
C ARG A 37 -7.26 -26.01 23.14
N TYR A 38 -7.63 -24.84 22.63
CA TYR A 38 -8.54 -24.74 21.49
C TYR A 38 -7.92 -25.27 20.20
N GLU A 39 -6.65 -24.96 19.95
CA GLU A 39 -5.90 -25.50 18.82
C GLU A 39 -5.64 -27.02 18.92
N SER A 40 -5.72 -27.58 20.13
CA SER A 40 -5.63 -29.02 20.39
C SER A 40 -6.98 -29.74 20.32
N GLY A 41 -8.09 -29.04 20.05
CA GLY A 41 -9.40 -29.63 19.81
C GLY A 41 -10.44 -29.42 20.91
N ILE A 42 -10.10 -28.73 22.00
CA ILE A 42 -11.09 -28.37 23.02
C ILE A 42 -11.96 -27.22 22.50
N ALA A 43 -13.28 -27.34 22.64
CA ALA A 43 -14.17 -26.29 22.18
C ALA A 43 -14.00 -24.98 23.00
N PRO A 44 -13.90 -23.80 22.34
CA PRO A 44 -13.90 -22.52 23.03
C PRO A 44 -15.28 -22.19 23.62
N THR A 45 -15.30 -21.33 24.64
CA THR A 45 -16.54 -20.72 25.12
C THR A 45 -17.16 -19.87 24.01
N LYS A 46 -18.47 -19.60 24.07
CA LYS A 46 -19.16 -18.77 23.07
C LYS A 46 -18.50 -17.39 22.91
N ALA A 47 -18.07 -16.77 24.01
CA ALA A 47 -17.37 -15.49 23.99
C ALA A 47 -16.02 -15.59 23.27
N ASN A 48 -15.18 -16.57 23.62
CA ASN A 48 -13.88 -16.75 22.99
C ASN A 48 -14.00 -17.17 21.51
N ALA A 49 -14.99 -17.98 21.17
CA ALA A 49 -15.28 -18.34 19.79
C ALA A 49 -15.63 -17.11 18.94
N ASN A 50 -16.41 -16.18 19.50
CA ASN A 50 -16.76 -14.93 18.82
C ASN A 50 -15.54 -14.03 18.63
N LEU A 51 -14.69 -13.88 19.66
CA LEU A 51 -13.44 -13.12 19.55
C LEU A 51 -12.49 -13.69 18.48
N ILE A 52 -12.35 -15.02 18.45
CA ILE A 52 -11.49 -15.66 17.45
C ILE A 52 -12.08 -15.54 16.04
N ARG A 53 -13.41 -15.57 15.87
CA ARG A 53 -14.04 -15.30 14.57
C ARG A 53 -13.90 -13.84 14.16
N ALA A 54 -14.02 -12.90 15.11
CA ALA A 54 -13.83 -11.48 14.85
C ALA A 54 -12.39 -11.19 14.39
N ALA A 55 -11.41 -11.99 14.82
CA ALA A 55 -10.04 -11.92 14.30
C ALA A 55 -9.90 -12.24 12.80
N MET A 56 -10.96 -12.70 12.11
CA MET A 56 -10.96 -12.78 10.64
C MET A 56 -11.18 -11.42 9.97
N ILE A 57 -11.72 -10.45 10.71
CA ILE A 57 -12.02 -9.09 10.25
C ILE A 57 -10.76 -8.24 10.49
N PRO A 58 -10.09 -7.75 9.44
CA PRO A 58 -8.85 -6.99 9.57
C PRO A 58 -8.98 -5.74 10.46
N GLU A 59 -10.09 -5.01 10.38
CA GLU A 59 -10.37 -3.82 11.18
C GLU A 59 -10.45 -4.14 12.68
N PHE A 60 -11.00 -5.32 13.02
CA PHE A 60 -11.02 -5.79 14.39
C PHE A 60 -9.59 -6.05 14.89
N MET A 61 -8.74 -6.64 14.04
CA MET A 61 -7.33 -6.88 14.37
C MET A 61 -6.52 -5.58 14.47
N ALA A 62 -6.83 -4.56 13.67
CA ALA A 62 -6.27 -3.21 13.83
C ALA A 62 -6.62 -2.63 15.20
N GLY A 63 -7.90 -2.69 15.60
CA GLY A 63 -8.33 -2.23 16.92
C GLY A 63 -7.68 -3.02 18.07
N CYS A 64 -7.38 -4.30 17.89
CA CYS A 64 -6.59 -5.07 18.85
C CYS A 64 -5.12 -4.61 18.91
N LEU A 65 -4.49 -4.28 17.78
CA LEU A 65 -3.12 -3.76 17.74
C LEU A 65 -2.99 -2.40 18.41
N GLU A 66 -3.99 -1.52 18.25
CA GLU A 66 -4.01 -0.22 18.91
C GLU A 66 -4.08 -0.34 20.44
N ARG A 67 -4.89 -1.28 20.95
CA ARG A 67 -5.11 -1.45 22.38
C ARG A 67 -4.04 -2.30 23.07
N ASP A 68 -3.68 -3.42 22.46
CA ASP A 68 -2.90 -4.50 23.08
C ASP A 68 -1.58 -4.79 22.34
N GLY A 69 -1.24 -4.01 21.31
CA GLY A 69 -0.05 -4.22 20.47
C GLY A 69 1.29 -4.11 21.21
N ASP A 70 1.34 -3.40 22.34
CA ASP A 70 2.53 -3.29 23.21
C ASP A 70 2.91 -4.63 23.86
N ALA A 71 1.98 -5.60 23.89
CA ALA A 71 2.25 -6.96 24.37
C ALA A 71 3.09 -7.81 23.37
N LEU A 72 3.32 -7.29 22.16
CA LEU A 72 4.13 -7.88 21.11
C LEU A 72 5.53 -7.24 21.07
N THR A 73 6.53 -7.98 20.59
CA THR A 73 7.83 -7.35 20.29
C THR A 73 7.69 -6.37 19.13
N PRO A 74 8.53 -5.32 19.03
CA PRO A 74 8.45 -4.35 17.95
C PRO A 74 8.49 -4.99 16.55
N LYS A 75 9.29 -6.03 16.37
CA LYS A 75 9.39 -6.78 15.10
C LYS A 75 8.10 -7.55 14.78
N GLN A 76 7.48 -8.16 15.78
CA GLN A 76 6.21 -8.88 15.60
C GLN A 76 5.07 -7.92 15.31
N ARG A 77 4.96 -6.84 16.08
CA ARG A 77 3.95 -5.81 15.89
C ARG A 77 4.01 -5.22 14.48
N ALA A 78 5.19 -4.78 14.05
CA ALA A 78 5.38 -4.24 12.70
C ALA A 78 5.03 -5.24 11.59
N SER A 79 5.25 -6.54 11.81
CA SER A 79 4.86 -7.58 10.84
C SER A 79 3.34 -7.74 10.75
N VAL A 80 2.64 -7.67 11.88
CA VAL A 80 1.18 -7.86 11.94
C VAL A 80 0.47 -6.61 11.44
N GLU A 81 0.96 -5.42 11.81
CA GLU A 81 0.46 -4.13 11.30
C GLU A 81 0.54 -4.08 9.77
N LYS A 82 1.63 -4.57 9.17
CA LYS A 82 1.75 -4.67 7.70
C LYS A 82 0.69 -5.57 7.08
N ILE A 83 0.44 -6.74 7.68
CA ILE A 83 -0.57 -7.69 7.19
C ILE A 83 -1.97 -7.09 7.34
N VAL A 84 -2.27 -6.48 8.48
CA VAL A 84 -3.58 -5.87 8.76
C VAL A 84 -3.82 -4.65 7.86
N TYR A 85 -2.83 -3.78 7.70
CA TYR A 85 -2.91 -2.62 6.80
C TYR A 85 -3.18 -3.05 5.37
N ALA A 86 -2.45 -4.07 4.87
CA ALA A 86 -2.72 -4.67 3.58
C ALA A 86 -4.19 -5.13 3.50
N GLU A 87 -4.62 -6.00 4.41
CA GLU A 87 -5.96 -6.60 4.38
C GLU A 87 -7.11 -5.57 4.49
N ILE A 88 -6.93 -4.45 5.21
CA ILE A 88 -7.92 -3.34 5.29
C ILE A 88 -7.92 -2.50 4.00
N THR A 89 -6.74 -2.23 3.44
CA THR A 89 -6.61 -1.41 2.22
C THR A 89 -7.12 -2.15 0.97
N PHE A 90 -7.23 -3.49 1.03
CA PHE A 90 -7.63 -4.35 -0.08
C PHE A 90 -9.09 -4.85 -0.05
N ASP A 91 -9.95 -4.43 0.90
CA ASP A 91 -11.37 -4.88 1.00
C ASP A 91 -12.40 -3.98 0.27
N GLU A 92 -11.99 -2.90 -0.42
CA GLU A 92 -12.97 -2.12 -1.20
C GLU A 92 -13.34 -2.78 -2.55
N GLU A 93 -12.51 -3.64 -3.17
CA GLU A 93 -12.87 -4.26 -4.48
C GLU A 93 -12.30 -5.67 -4.84
N GLY A 94 -11.63 -6.40 -3.94
CA GLY A 94 -11.58 -7.87 -4.04
C GLY A 94 -10.71 -8.54 -5.12
N GLU A 95 -9.52 -8.03 -5.46
CA GLU A 95 -8.49 -8.80 -6.18
C GLU A 95 -7.22 -8.96 -5.31
N ILE A 96 -6.73 -10.19 -5.17
CA ILE A 96 -5.57 -10.54 -4.31
C ILE A 96 -4.29 -10.06 -4.97
N MET A 97 -3.59 -9.13 -4.31
CA MET A 97 -2.31 -8.61 -4.75
C MET A 97 -1.17 -9.36 -4.01
N ASP A 98 -0.38 -10.15 -4.72
CA ASP A 98 0.74 -10.95 -4.17
C ASP A 98 1.83 -10.03 -3.58
N MET A 99 2.71 -10.55 -2.72
CA MET A 99 3.91 -9.82 -2.25
C MET A 99 4.73 -9.29 -3.43
N THR A 100 4.73 -10.02 -4.55
CA THR A 100 5.26 -9.60 -5.85
C THR A 100 4.64 -8.30 -6.33
N ASP A 101 3.32 -8.19 -6.27
CA ASP A 101 2.58 -7.04 -6.79
C ASP A 101 2.77 -5.80 -5.88
N ILE A 102 2.88 -5.97 -4.56
CA ILE A 102 3.24 -4.87 -3.65
C ILE A 102 4.66 -4.36 -3.97
N TYR A 103 5.61 -5.27 -4.17
CA TYR A 103 6.96 -4.89 -4.56
C TYR A 103 6.98 -4.18 -5.93
N GLU A 104 6.24 -4.70 -6.90
CA GLU A 104 6.08 -4.09 -8.22
C GLU A 104 5.49 -2.68 -8.13
N LEU A 105 4.49 -2.44 -7.28
CA LEU A 105 3.93 -1.11 -7.09
C LEU A 105 4.96 -0.15 -6.50
N THR A 106 5.68 -0.57 -5.46
CA THR A 106 6.72 0.29 -4.87
C THR A 106 7.83 0.60 -5.87
N LEU A 107 8.23 -0.39 -6.68
CA LEU A 107 9.19 -0.20 -7.75
C LEU A 107 8.65 0.73 -8.83
N GLN A 108 7.38 0.60 -9.20
CA GLN A 108 6.72 1.50 -10.15
C GLN A 108 6.66 2.93 -9.62
N GLN A 109 6.38 3.14 -8.33
CA GLN A 109 6.41 4.46 -7.70
C GLN A 109 7.82 5.07 -7.75
N GLU A 110 8.86 4.29 -7.46
CA GLU A 110 10.26 4.75 -7.56
C GLU A 110 10.60 5.15 -9.00
N VAL A 111 10.30 4.30 -9.98
CA VAL A 111 10.54 4.56 -11.41
C VAL A 111 9.76 5.79 -11.89
N LEU A 112 8.50 5.94 -11.48
CA LEU A 112 7.67 7.10 -11.85
C LEU A 112 8.16 8.38 -11.21
N ASN A 113 8.63 8.33 -9.96
CA ASN A 113 9.23 9.48 -9.30
C ASN A 113 10.51 9.91 -10.02
N GLU A 114 11.40 8.99 -10.37
CA GLU A 114 12.60 9.28 -11.16
C GLU A 114 12.24 9.88 -12.52
N THR A 115 11.26 9.28 -13.21
CA THR A 115 10.76 9.77 -14.50
C THR A 115 10.21 11.19 -14.37
N ALA A 116 9.40 11.47 -13.35
CA ALA A 116 8.85 12.81 -13.11
C ALA A 116 9.95 13.86 -12.93
N TRP A 117 11.02 13.52 -12.19
CA TRP A 117 12.16 14.43 -12.00
C TRP A 117 12.96 14.65 -13.29
N ASP A 118 13.14 13.61 -14.11
CA ASP A 118 13.80 13.78 -15.41
C ASP A 118 12.97 14.66 -16.35
N VAL A 119 11.65 14.43 -16.44
CA VAL A 119 10.74 15.28 -17.21
C VAL A 119 10.78 16.73 -16.73
N MET A 120 10.74 16.96 -15.41
CA MET A 120 10.92 18.30 -14.83
C MET A 120 12.22 18.95 -15.28
N ALA A 121 13.34 18.22 -15.21
CA ALA A 121 14.64 18.74 -15.60
C ALA A 121 14.69 19.09 -17.11
N GLN A 122 14.10 18.26 -17.97
CA GLN A 122 14.03 18.51 -19.41
C GLN A 122 13.17 19.74 -19.74
N ILE A 123 11.98 19.86 -19.14
CA ILE A 123 11.09 21.03 -19.33
C ILE A 123 11.78 22.30 -18.87
N SER A 124 12.47 22.26 -17.72
CA SER A 124 13.17 23.42 -17.18
C SER A 124 14.24 23.95 -18.15
N ARG A 125 15.00 23.04 -18.77
CA ARG A 125 15.98 23.38 -19.82
C ARG A 125 15.30 23.96 -21.06
N ALA A 126 14.21 23.35 -21.53
CA ALA A 126 13.46 23.82 -22.69
C ALA A 126 12.86 25.22 -22.45
N ARG A 127 12.36 25.48 -21.24
CA ARG A 127 11.86 26.79 -20.79
C ARG A 127 12.95 27.84 -20.79
N ALA A 128 14.13 27.52 -20.28
CA ALA A 128 15.27 28.43 -20.30
C ALA A 128 15.70 28.79 -21.74
N ALA A 129 15.73 27.81 -22.64
CA ALA A 129 16.03 28.03 -24.05
C ALA A 129 14.98 28.91 -24.76
N ALA A 130 13.69 28.65 -24.53
CA ALA A 130 12.61 29.48 -25.07
C ALA A 130 12.73 30.95 -24.63
N ARG A 131 13.04 31.18 -23.34
CA ARG A 131 13.30 32.53 -22.81
C ARG A 131 14.50 33.19 -23.46
N ALA A 132 15.60 32.46 -23.65
CA ALA A 132 16.81 32.98 -24.31
C ALA A 132 16.54 33.39 -25.76
N ASN A 133 15.64 32.68 -26.44
CA ASN A 133 15.22 32.98 -27.81
C ASN A 133 14.10 34.05 -27.91
N GLY A 134 13.65 34.60 -26.78
CA GLY A 134 12.58 35.61 -26.73
C GLY A 134 11.17 35.05 -26.94
N ASP A 135 10.98 33.74 -26.96
CA ASP A 135 9.67 33.10 -27.13
C ASP A 135 8.95 32.98 -25.78
N SER A 136 8.33 34.09 -25.36
CA SER A 136 7.60 34.16 -24.11
C SER A 136 6.35 33.26 -24.09
N ALA A 137 5.73 33.00 -25.25
CA ALA A 137 4.55 32.16 -25.32
C ALA A 137 4.90 30.70 -25.03
N LEU A 138 5.95 30.20 -25.68
CA LEU A 138 6.44 28.84 -25.45
C LEU A 138 6.99 28.66 -24.03
N ALA A 139 7.66 29.68 -23.49
CA ALA A 139 8.13 29.66 -22.09
C ALA A 139 6.99 29.55 -21.07
N MET A 140 5.82 30.16 -21.34
CA MET A 140 4.63 30.01 -20.48
C MET A 140 4.04 28.60 -20.56
N VAL A 141 4.01 27.99 -21.75
CA VAL A 141 3.56 26.61 -21.90
C VAL A 141 4.43 25.66 -21.08
N TYR A 142 5.75 25.81 -21.14
CA TYR A 142 6.66 24.98 -20.35
C TYR A 142 6.52 25.20 -18.83
N ASP A 143 6.28 26.44 -18.38
CA ASP A 143 6.01 26.73 -16.96
C ASP A 143 4.75 26.01 -16.45
N ASP A 144 3.68 26.01 -17.24
CA ASP A 144 2.44 25.30 -16.89
C ASP A 144 2.66 23.78 -16.79
N ILE A 145 3.39 23.19 -17.74
CA ILE A 145 3.72 21.75 -17.71
C ILE A 145 4.58 21.42 -16.47
N GLU A 146 5.56 22.26 -16.12
CA GLU A 146 6.33 22.12 -14.88
C GLU A 146 5.43 22.09 -13.64
N GLN A 147 4.44 22.99 -13.56
CA GLN A 147 3.49 23.01 -12.44
C GLN A 147 2.60 21.76 -12.41
N GLN A 148 2.20 21.23 -13.57
CA GLN A 148 1.42 20.00 -13.65
C GLN A 148 2.24 18.80 -13.15
N VAL A 149 3.48 18.65 -13.61
CA VAL A 149 4.35 17.55 -13.14
C VAL A 149 4.65 17.68 -11.64
N ALA A 150 4.85 18.90 -11.13
CA ALA A 150 5.04 19.14 -9.69
C ALA A 150 3.84 18.70 -8.83
N ARG A 151 2.61 18.70 -9.37
CA ARG A 151 1.41 18.18 -8.68
C ARG A 151 1.35 16.64 -8.68
N LEU A 152 1.99 15.99 -9.65
CA LEU A 152 2.03 14.53 -9.74
C LEU A 152 3.01 13.91 -8.74
N VAL A 153 4.11 14.59 -8.41
CA VAL A 153 5.13 14.06 -7.49
C VAL A 153 4.55 13.65 -6.12
N PRO A 154 3.73 14.48 -5.43
CA PRO A 154 3.08 14.06 -4.19
C PRO A 154 2.08 12.91 -4.38
N ALA A 155 1.43 12.84 -5.54
CA ALA A 155 0.45 11.79 -5.85
C ALA A 155 1.13 10.42 -6.07
N ILE A 156 2.29 10.40 -6.73
CA ILE A 156 3.11 9.18 -6.92
C ILE A 156 3.49 8.56 -5.57
N LEU A 157 3.84 9.39 -4.59
CA LEU A 157 4.33 8.96 -3.28
C LEU A 157 3.22 8.77 -2.23
N SER A 158 1.96 9.02 -2.59
CA SER A 158 0.84 8.94 -1.65
C SER A 158 0.34 7.51 -1.43
N GLU A 159 -0.19 7.21 -0.24
CA GLU A 159 -0.84 5.93 0.03
C GLU A 159 -2.08 5.69 -0.86
N LYS A 160 -2.69 6.77 -1.38
CA LYS A 160 -3.85 6.73 -2.28
C LYS A 160 -3.54 6.26 -3.70
N SER A 161 -2.27 6.24 -4.12
CA SER A 161 -1.85 5.64 -5.40
C SER A 161 -1.49 4.16 -5.26
N GLY A 162 -1.93 3.51 -4.18
CA GLY A 162 -1.73 2.09 -3.90
C GLY A 162 -2.45 1.10 -4.82
N ASN A 163 -3.05 1.56 -5.93
CA ASN A 163 -3.63 0.69 -6.96
C ASN A 163 -2.95 0.91 -8.33
N ARG A 164 -2.89 -0.18 -9.13
CA ARG A 164 -2.20 -0.19 -10.44
C ARG A 164 -2.78 0.84 -11.43
N ASP A 165 -4.08 1.11 -11.36
CA ASP A 165 -4.76 2.01 -12.29
C ASP A 165 -4.33 3.47 -12.11
N SER A 166 -4.20 3.93 -10.86
CA SER A 166 -3.75 5.29 -10.54
C SER A 166 -2.31 5.54 -11.01
N LEU A 167 -1.41 4.57 -10.79
CA LEU A 167 -0.04 4.67 -11.31
C LEU A 167 0.02 4.59 -12.83
N GLY A 168 -0.88 3.81 -13.45
CA GLY A 168 -1.05 3.74 -14.89
C GLY A 168 -1.43 5.09 -15.51
N GLU A 169 -2.34 5.82 -14.89
CA GLU A 169 -2.76 7.16 -15.31
C GLU A 169 -1.60 8.17 -15.19
N ILE A 170 -0.92 8.20 -14.05
CA ILE A 170 0.24 9.09 -13.84
C ILE A 170 1.34 8.80 -14.86
N ARG A 171 1.64 7.52 -15.13
CA ARG A 171 2.58 7.11 -16.18
C ARG A 171 2.16 7.65 -17.54
N GLY A 172 0.88 7.55 -17.89
CA GLY A 172 0.33 8.06 -19.14
C GLY A 172 0.54 9.58 -19.29
N GLN A 173 0.32 10.33 -18.21
CA GLN A 173 0.52 11.78 -18.18
C GLN A 173 2.00 12.15 -18.38
N LEU A 174 2.92 11.49 -17.66
CA LEU A 174 4.36 11.71 -17.80
C LEU A 174 4.86 11.42 -19.23
N ILE A 175 4.42 10.30 -19.83
CA ILE A 175 4.74 9.96 -21.23
C ILE A 175 4.19 11.03 -22.19
N GLY A 176 2.97 11.53 -21.92
CA GLY A 176 2.35 12.60 -22.70
C GLY A 176 3.22 13.87 -22.71
N PHE A 177 3.70 14.29 -21.54
CA PHE A 177 4.58 15.45 -21.41
C PHE A 177 5.93 15.24 -22.11
N GLN A 178 6.54 14.07 -21.96
CA GLN A 178 7.77 13.72 -22.68
C GLN A 178 7.60 13.82 -24.19
N LYS A 179 6.55 13.21 -24.74
CA LYS A 179 6.30 13.18 -26.18
C LYS A 179 6.00 14.57 -26.75
N LEU A 180 5.32 15.42 -25.98
CA LEU A 180 5.12 16.82 -26.33
C LEU A 180 6.47 17.54 -26.43
N LEU A 181 7.35 17.33 -25.45
CA LEU A 181 8.67 17.94 -25.41
C LEU A 181 9.53 17.50 -26.60
N GLU A 182 9.60 16.20 -26.88
CA GLU A 182 10.30 15.63 -28.03
C GLU A 182 9.81 16.24 -29.35
N THR A 183 8.49 16.36 -29.51
CA THR A 183 7.89 16.92 -30.72
C THR A 183 8.25 18.40 -30.90
N GLN A 184 8.33 19.18 -29.82
CA GLN A 184 8.71 20.59 -29.89
C GLN A 184 10.22 20.77 -30.12
N LEU A 185 11.06 19.95 -29.49
CA LEU A 185 12.50 19.95 -29.72
C LEU A 185 12.83 19.55 -31.16
N ALA A 186 12.13 18.57 -31.73
CA ALA A 186 12.31 18.16 -33.12
C ALA A 186 11.91 19.24 -34.14
N LYS A 187 11.02 20.19 -33.77
CA LYS A 187 10.68 21.35 -34.61
C LYS A 187 11.69 22.49 -34.52
N ALA A 188 12.54 22.49 -33.50
CA ALA A 188 13.53 23.53 -33.23
C ALA A 188 14.95 23.17 -33.72
N ALA A 189 15.16 21.92 -34.17
CA ALA A 189 16.40 21.41 -34.77
C ALA A 189 16.37 21.50 -36.30
#